data_AF-A0A0P9UXP9-F1
#
_entry.id   AF-A0A0P9UXP9-F1
#
_cell.length_a   1.000
_cell.length_b   1.000
_cell.length_c   1.000
_cell.angle_alpha   90.00
_cell.angle_beta   90.00
_cell.angle_gamma   90.00
#
_symmetry.space_group_name_H-M   'P 1'
#
loop_
_entity.id
_entity.type
_entity.pdbx_description
1 polymer ?
#
loop_
_entity_poly.entity_id
_entity_poly.type
_entity_poly.pdbx_seq_one_letter_code
_entity_poly.pdbx_strand_id
1 'polypeptide(L)'
;CGTATSSGRTIGGGGGGSGFDANGGRGGSAVGGIYNASTGTLAIIGTSTISNNIGAGGGGGGGGTIGGNGGRGIGAIWNKGTLNITSANNSAMSGNVGGSGSGGQATSGGTNGSSPTAVTNIFNDGGSLNVAYTSDTTAPTGTSIVIANSSLSSGGTSLVTFTFSEPVFGLEISEITVPNGTLSNLVTTNNITWTATLTASSDTSSNSNAISLPLSAVQDSAGNIGTGTVTSNSYAVSDTVPPTVTVVVADTALAAGETSLVTFTFSEVVTGFDNTDISVANGTLTAVSSSDGGKTWTATLTPTANLTSTTNQISLNRAGVQDLSGNAGSGTATSNNYAIDTSRPTATIVLADNSLSIGETSQVTITFSEAVSGFTNADLTVVNGTLSTVTTSNNIVWTATFTPTNNITDSTNVITLDNTGVTDAAGNTGSGTTTSNNYAI
;
A
#
# COMPACT_ATOMS: atom_id res chain seq x y z
N CYS A 1 -9.28 -20.45 37.22
CA CYS A 1 -9.72 -21.16 38.45
C CYS A 1 -9.01 -22.52 38.50
N GLY A 2 -8.48 -22.92 39.66
CA GLY A 2 -7.72 -24.17 39.80
C GLY A 2 -7.96 -24.83 41.15
N THR A 3 -7.81 -26.15 41.20
CA THR A 3 -7.90 -26.95 42.42
C THR A 3 -6.53 -27.55 42.72
N ALA A 4 -6.07 -27.42 43.97
CA ALA A 4 -4.86 -28.07 44.45
C ALA A 4 -5.21 -28.98 45.63
N THR A 5 -5.26 -30.28 45.35
CA THR A 5 -5.54 -31.32 46.35
C THR A 5 -4.67 -32.54 46.11
N SER A 6 -4.06 -33.06 47.16
CA SER A 6 -3.38 -34.35 47.12
C SER A 6 -4.36 -35.53 47.27
N SER A 7 -5.67 -35.26 47.46
CA SER A 7 -6.72 -36.27 47.68
C SER A 7 -6.37 -37.24 48.82
N GLY A 8 -5.69 -36.75 49.86
CA GLY A 8 -5.23 -37.58 50.97
C GLY A 8 -3.98 -38.43 50.69
N ARG A 9 -3.36 -38.33 49.50
CA ARG A 9 -2.03 -38.90 49.25
C ARG A 9 -0.96 -38.02 49.91
N THR A 10 -0.09 -38.64 50.70
CA THR A 10 1.00 -37.96 51.41
C THR A 10 2.21 -37.77 50.49
N ILE A 11 2.75 -36.56 50.44
CA ILE A 11 4.09 -36.30 49.88
C ILE A 11 5.09 -36.29 51.04
N GLY A 12 5.97 -37.30 51.07
CA GLY A 12 6.95 -37.50 52.14
C GLY A 12 8.33 -36.99 51.76
N GLY A 13 9.03 -36.36 52.70
CA GLY A 13 10.46 -36.06 52.57
C GLY A 13 11.30 -37.30 52.83
N GLY A 14 12.43 -37.42 52.12
CA GLY A 14 13.39 -38.51 52.36
C GLY A 14 13.92 -38.51 53.80
N GLY A 15 14.06 -39.70 54.40
CA GLY A 15 14.62 -39.85 55.75
C GLY A 15 16.13 -39.59 55.77
N GLY A 16 16.64 -39.07 56.89
CA GLY A 16 18.08 -38.96 57.11
C GLY A 16 18.71 -40.33 57.35
N GLY A 17 19.80 -40.64 56.65
CA GLY A 17 20.58 -41.86 56.91
C GLY A 17 21.20 -41.85 58.33
N SER A 18 21.32 -43.03 58.94
CA SER A 18 21.93 -43.23 60.25
C SER A 18 23.42 -43.57 60.15
N GLY A 19 24.25 -43.03 61.05
CA GLY A 19 25.66 -43.41 61.21
C GLY A 19 26.03 -43.44 62.70
N PHE A 20 26.55 -44.57 63.18
CA PHE A 20 26.89 -44.76 64.60
C PHE A 20 28.08 -43.89 65.06
N ASP A 21 28.97 -43.58 64.12
CA ASP A 21 30.21 -42.80 64.27
C ASP A 21 30.12 -41.40 63.63
N ALA A 22 28.93 -41.02 63.12
CA ALA A 22 28.70 -39.75 62.46
C ALA A 22 27.51 -38.99 63.06
N ASN A 23 27.41 -37.70 62.74
CA ASN A 23 26.19 -36.95 62.98
C ASN A 23 25.05 -37.50 62.11
N GLY A 24 23.85 -37.59 62.67
CA GLY A 24 22.69 -38.10 61.93
C GLY A 24 22.31 -37.20 60.75
N GLY A 25 21.90 -37.81 59.64
CA GLY A 25 21.44 -37.07 58.45
C GLY A 25 20.16 -36.27 58.73
N ARG A 26 20.01 -35.10 58.10
CA ARG A 26 18.78 -34.30 58.21
C ARG A 26 17.66 -34.94 57.38
N GLY A 27 16.46 -35.00 57.94
CA GLY A 27 15.26 -35.37 57.20
C GLY A 27 14.84 -34.28 56.21
N GLY A 28 14.33 -34.69 55.04
CA GLY A 28 13.86 -33.77 54.02
C GLY A 28 12.55 -33.09 54.41
N SER A 29 12.42 -31.78 54.19
CA SER A 29 11.13 -31.09 54.28
C SER A 29 10.29 -31.40 53.04
N ALA A 30 8.98 -31.45 53.20
CA ALA A 30 8.05 -31.71 52.10
C ALA A 30 6.80 -30.84 52.19
N VAL A 31 6.25 -30.51 51.03
CA VAL A 31 4.96 -29.85 50.91
C VAL A 31 3.96 -30.77 50.21
N GLY A 32 2.75 -30.86 50.76
CA GLY A 32 1.68 -31.69 50.22
C GLY A 32 0.95 -31.07 49.02
N GLY A 33 0.84 -29.74 49.00
CA GLY A 33 0.21 -28.99 47.91
C GLY A 33 1.23 -28.34 46.97
N ILE A 34 1.39 -27.02 47.07
CA ILE A 34 2.14 -26.21 46.08
C ILE A 34 3.49 -25.77 46.64
N TYR A 35 4.56 -25.97 45.87
CA TYR A 35 5.86 -25.34 46.11
C TYR A 35 6.03 -24.12 45.20
N ASN A 36 5.96 -22.91 45.75
CA ASN A 36 6.25 -21.68 45.02
C ASN A 36 7.74 -21.33 45.16
N ALA A 37 8.50 -21.47 44.08
CA ALA A 37 9.93 -21.17 44.05
C ALA A 37 10.22 -19.67 44.26
N SER A 38 11.47 -19.31 44.54
CA SER A 38 11.87 -17.92 44.84
C SER A 38 11.62 -16.91 43.71
N THR A 39 11.57 -17.38 42.46
CA THR A 39 11.23 -16.57 41.28
C THR A 39 9.74 -16.62 40.93
N GLY A 40 8.95 -17.43 41.62
CA GLY A 40 7.55 -17.66 41.31
C GLY A 40 6.63 -16.61 41.92
N THR A 41 5.61 -16.20 41.17
CA THR A 41 4.47 -15.44 41.66
C THR A 41 3.22 -16.30 41.56
N LEU A 42 2.56 -16.53 42.69
CA LEU A 42 1.34 -17.33 42.79
C LEU A 42 0.18 -16.43 43.26
N ALA A 43 -0.86 -16.32 42.44
CA ALA A 43 -2.09 -15.63 42.79
C ALA A 43 -3.24 -16.64 42.98
N ILE A 44 -3.87 -16.64 44.15
CA ILE A 44 -5.01 -17.49 44.51
C ILE A 44 -6.20 -16.59 44.77
N ILE A 45 -7.06 -16.51 43.75
CA ILE A 45 -8.20 -15.60 43.71
C ILE A 45 -9.49 -16.32 43.30
N GLY A 46 -10.62 -15.62 43.42
CA GLY A 46 -11.93 -16.10 43.00
C GLY A 46 -12.37 -17.34 43.80
N THR A 47 -12.82 -18.38 43.11
CA THR A 47 -13.35 -19.63 43.71
C THR A 47 -12.30 -20.73 43.87
N SER A 48 -11.01 -20.40 43.80
CA SER A 48 -9.92 -21.38 43.91
C SER A 48 -9.91 -22.07 45.30
N THR A 49 -9.70 -23.39 45.32
CA THR A 49 -9.73 -24.19 46.56
C THR A 49 -8.42 -24.93 46.80
N ILE A 50 -7.89 -24.83 48.02
CA ILE A 50 -6.71 -25.58 48.47
C ILE A 50 -7.08 -26.38 49.71
N SER A 51 -7.27 -27.68 49.53
CA SER A 51 -7.77 -28.55 50.58
C SER A 51 -7.20 -29.95 50.55
N ASN A 52 -7.22 -30.58 51.73
CA ASN A 52 -6.88 -31.99 51.91
C ASN A 52 -5.47 -32.36 51.40
N ASN A 53 -4.52 -31.42 51.51
CA ASN A 53 -3.12 -31.63 51.18
C ASN A 53 -2.33 -32.09 52.42
N ILE A 54 -1.54 -33.15 52.29
CA ILE A 54 -0.75 -33.72 53.40
C ILE A 54 0.74 -33.65 53.06
N GLY A 55 1.48 -32.82 53.79
CA GLY A 55 2.94 -32.75 53.69
C GLY A 55 3.61 -33.39 54.89
N ALA A 56 4.40 -34.44 54.66
CA ALA A 56 5.10 -35.17 55.71
C ALA A 56 6.62 -34.95 55.62
N GLY A 57 7.22 -34.29 56.61
CA GLY A 57 8.66 -34.17 56.72
C GLY A 57 9.31 -35.52 57.04
N GLY A 58 10.45 -35.81 56.43
CA GLY A 58 11.21 -37.03 56.71
C GLY A 58 11.79 -37.04 58.12
N GLY A 59 11.91 -38.22 58.74
CA GLY A 59 12.60 -38.34 60.03
C GLY A 59 14.09 -38.01 59.91
N GLY A 60 14.67 -37.47 60.97
CA GLY A 60 16.12 -37.32 61.09
C GLY A 60 16.79 -38.66 61.37
N GLY A 61 17.98 -38.87 60.81
CA GLY A 61 18.76 -40.07 61.05
C GLY A 61 19.34 -40.11 62.47
N GLY A 62 19.49 -41.30 63.05
CA GLY A 62 20.22 -41.47 64.30
C GLY A 62 21.71 -41.11 64.15
N GLY A 63 22.33 -40.62 65.22
CA GLY A 63 23.75 -40.22 65.20
C GLY A 63 24.50 -40.60 66.48
N GLY A 64 25.83 -40.63 66.39
CA GLY A 64 26.71 -40.99 67.50
C GLY A 64 26.65 -39.99 68.66
N THR A 65 26.85 -38.69 68.38
CA THR A 65 26.84 -37.60 69.38
C THR A 65 25.70 -36.61 69.17
N ILE A 66 25.27 -36.41 67.91
CA ILE A 66 24.17 -35.52 67.54
C ILE A 66 23.26 -36.26 66.56
N GLY A 67 21.97 -36.36 66.91
CA GLY A 67 20.94 -36.88 66.01
C GLY A 67 20.59 -35.87 64.91
N GLY A 68 20.22 -36.36 63.73
CA GLY A 68 19.83 -35.51 62.61
C GLY A 68 18.50 -34.81 62.88
N ASN A 69 18.36 -33.55 62.48
CA ASN A 69 17.06 -32.86 62.58
C ASN A 69 16.04 -33.50 61.64
N GLY A 70 14.78 -33.57 62.08
CA GLY A 70 13.68 -33.95 61.21
C GLY A 70 13.40 -32.90 60.14
N GLY A 71 12.71 -33.31 59.07
CA GLY A 71 12.20 -32.44 58.03
C GLY A 71 10.88 -31.80 58.42
N ARG A 72 10.58 -30.62 57.87
CA ARG A 72 9.31 -29.92 58.09
C ARG A 72 8.23 -30.46 57.17
N GLY A 73 7.07 -30.79 57.72
CA GLY A 73 5.86 -31.07 56.93
C GLY A 73 5.04 -29.80 56.70
N ILE A 74 4.72 -29.50 55.44
CA ILE A 74 3.92 -28.34 55.04
C ILE A 74 2.68 -28.84 54.30
N GLY A 75 1.48 -28.62 54.85
CA GLY A 75 0.25 -29.14 54.26
C GLY A 75 -0.07 -28.52 52.92
N ALA A 76 -0.29 -27.20 52.86
CA ALA A 76 -0.84 -26.56 51.66
C ALA A 76 0.22 -25.92 50.75
N ILE A 77 0.89 -24.85 51.16
CA ILE A 77 1.80 -24.08 50.30
C ILE A 77 3.13 -23.84 51.01
N TRP A 78 4.23 -24.17 50.33
CA TRP A 78 5.57 -23.71 50.68
C TRP A 78 5.93 -22.56 49.75
N ASN A 79 5.95 -21.34 50.29
CA ASN A 79 6.24 -20.14 49.53
C ASN A 79 7.66 -19.64 49.76
N LYS A 80 8.47 -19.56 48.70
CA LYS A 80 9.74 -18.82 48.66
C LYS A 80 9.68 -17.56 47.79
N GLY A 81 8.66 -17.42 46.94
CA GLY A 81 8.47 -16.30 46.02
C GLY A 81 7.38 -15.33 46.50
N THR A 82 6.58 -14.80 45.59
CA THR A 82 5.43 -13.93 45.93
C THR A 82 4.14 -14.74 45.94
N LEU A 83 3.43 -14.72 47.07
CA LEU A 83 2.12 -15.35 47.24
C LEU A 83 1.06 -14.29 47.53
N ASN A 84 0.15 -14.10 46.58
CA ASN A 84 -1.03 -13.25 46.68
C ASN A 84 -2.27 -14.14 46.84
N ILE A 85 -2.96 -14.09 47.97
CA ILE A 85 -4.18 -14.86 48.22
C ILE A 85 -5.25 -13.93 48.78
N THR A 86 -6.48 -14.02 48.27
CA THR A 86 -7.58 -13.22 48.81
C THR A 86 -7.92 -13.67 50.23
N SER A 87 -8.48 -12.76 51.05
CA SER A 87 -8.93 -13.12 52.41
C SER A 87 -9.92 -14.30 52.39
N ALA A 88 -10.82 -14.34 51.41
CA ALA A 88 -11.80 -15.41 51.25
C ALA A 88 -11.14 -16.76 50.95
N ASN A 89 -10.19 -16.81 50.00
CA ASN A 89 -9.48 -18.06 49.67
C ASN A 89 -8.57 -18.50 50.82
N ASN A 90 -7.93 -17.55 51.52
CA ASN A 90 -7.09 -17.83 52.67
C ASN A 90 -7.89 -18.45 53.82
N SER A 91 -9.08 -17.89 54.11
CA SER A 91 -10.01 -18.43 55.11
C SER A 91 -10.66 -19.76 54.68
N ALA A 92 -10.80 -20.02 53.39
CA ALA A 92 -11.41 -21.23 52.86
C ALA A 92 -10.46 -22.45 52.83
N MET A 93 -9.15 -22.26 53.08
CA MET A 93 -8.20 -23.38 53.19
C MET A 93 -8.62 -24.32 54.32
N SER A 94 -8.82 -25.59 53.98
CA SER A 94 -9.39 -26.57 54.90
C SER A 94 -8.83 -27.97 54.67
N GLY A 95 -8.75 -28.77 55.73
CA GLY A 95 -8.30 -30.17 55.64
C GLY A 95 -6.83 -30.39 55.26
N ASN A 96 -6.04 -29.33 55.05
CA ASN A 96 -4.60 -29.46 54.86
C ASN A 96 -3.93 -29.89 56.17
N VAL A 97 -2.84 -30.65 56.11
CA VAL A 97 -2.12 -31.16 57.29
C VAL A 97 -0.62 -31.15 57.02
N GLY A 98 0.13 -30.48 57.87
CA GLY A 98 1.59 -30.66 57.96
C GLY A 98 1.92 -31.65 59.07
N GLY A 99 2.76 -32.64 58.78
CA GLY A 99 3.35 -33.53 59.79
C GLY A 99 4.86 -33.51 59.69
N SER A 100 5.56 -32.94 60.66
CA SER A 100 7.03 -32.92 60.64
C SER A 100 7.62 -34.25 61.08
N GLY A 101 8.78 -34.59 60.53
CA GLY A 101 9.52 -35.75 60.95
C GLY A 101 10.12 -35.55 62.33
N SER A 102 10.19 -36.64 63.09
CA SER A 102 10.91 -36.66 64.37
C SER A 102 12.40 -36.44 64.15
N GLY A 103 13.05 -35.68 65.03
CA GLY A 103 14.50 -35.66 65.10
C GLY A 103 15.07 -37.03 65.48
N GLY A 104 16.21 -37.38 64.89
CA GLY A 104 16.91 -38.63 65.16
C GLY A 104 17.46 -38.68 66.59
N GLN A 105 17.54 -39.88 67.15
CA GLN A 105 18.11 -40.08 68.48
C GLN A 105 19.65 -40.03 68.42
N ALA A 106 20.27 -39.40 69.40
CA ALA A 106 21.71 -39.54 69.64
C ALA A 106 21.95 -40.75 70.56
N THR A 107 22.90 -41.62 70.20
CA THR A 107 23.35 -42.69 71.09
C THR A 107 24.33 -42.14 72.15
N SER A 108 24.55 -42.86 73.26
CA SER A 108 25.59 -42.52 74.25
C SER A 108 25.44 -41.18 74.99
N GLY A 109 24.20 -40.67 75.17
CA GLY A 109 23.93 -39.46 75.97
C GLY A 109 24.13 -38.14 75.24
N GLY A 110 24.27 -38.17 73.91
CA GLY A 110 24.34 -36.98 73.06
C GLY A 110 23.00 -36.25 72.86
N THR A 111 23.00 -35.21 72.03
CA THR A 111 21.80 -34.37 71.80
C THR A 111 20.97 -34.90 70.64
N ASN A 112 19.71 -35.21 70.89
CA ASN A 112 18.75 -35.59 69.85
C ASN A 112 18.58 -34.47 68.82
N GLY A 113 18.31 -34.87 67.57
CA GLY A 113 17.88 -33.94 66.55
C GLY A 113 16.58 -33.25 66.94
N SER A 114 16.41 -32.03 66.45
CA SER A 114 15.17 -31.29 66.63
C SER A 114 14.08 -31.74 65.66
N SER A 115 12.83 -31.76 66.11
CA SER A 115 11.64 -31.92 65.27
C SER A 115 11.09 -30.53 64.93
N PRO A 116 11.10 -30.09 63.67
CA PRO A 116 10.59 -28.77 63.30
C PRO A 116 9.07 -28.70 63.48
N THR A 117 8.52 -27.51 63.79
CA THR A 117 7.06 -27.32 63.86
C THR A 117 6.42 -27.54 62.49
N ALA A 118 5.40 -28.37 62.41
CA ALA A 118 4.68 -28.56 61.15
C ALA A 118 3.84 -27.32 60.80
N VAL A 119 3.55 -27.12 59.52
CA VAL A 119 2.73 -26.00 59.05
C VAL A 119 1.56 -26.53 58.24
N THR A 120 0.35 -26.26 58.69
CA THR A 120 -0.88 -26.81 58.09
C THR A 120 -1.21 -26.18 56.73
N ASN A 121 -1.20 -24.86 56.66
CA ASN A 121 -1.62 -24.12 55.46
C ASN A 121 -0.40 -23.55 54.72
N ILE A 122 0.00 -22.31 55.04
CA ILE A 122 1.06 -21.61 54.31
C ILE A 122 2.32 -21.54 55.16
N PHE A 123 3.42 -22.11 54.66
CA PHE A 123 4.76 -21.84 55.17
C PHE A 123 5.44 -20.81 54.26
N ASN A 124 5.62 -19.58 54.78
CA ASN A 124 6.33 -18.53 54.09
C ASN A 124 7.83 -18.56 54.46
N ASP A 125 8.65 -19.02 53.53
CA ASP A 125 10.08 -19.29 53.68
C ASP A 125 10.90 -18.20 52.99
N GLY A 126 10.79 -16.98 53.53
CA GLY A 126 11.51 -15.80 53.03
C GLY A 126 10.88 -15.12 51.81
N GLY A 127 9.74 -15.60 51.32
CA GLY A 127 8.97 -14.98 50.25
C GLY A 127 8.09 -13.81 50.72
N SER A 128 7.44 -13.14 49.78
CA SER A 128 6.37 -12.16 50.06
C SER A 128 5.03 -12.89 50.20
N LEU A 129 4.27 -12.58 51.25
CA LEU A 129 2.95 -13.16 51.51
C LEU A 129 1.92 -12.05 51.73
N ASN A 130 0.97 -11.93 50.81
CA ASN A 130 -0.20 -11.08 50.94
C ASN A 130 -1.47 -11.93 51.07
N VAL A 131 -2.02 -12.00 52.28
CA VAL A 131 -3.24 -12.79 52.60
C VAL A 131 -4.55 -12.01 52.49
N ALA A 132 -4.47 -10.73 52.15
CA ALA A 132 -5.60 -9.86 51.91
C ALA A 132 -5.51 -9.27 50.49
N TYR A 133 -5.09 -10.09 49.53
CA TYR A 133 -4.94 -9.65 48.16
C TYR A 133 -6.30 -9.27 47.58
N THR A 134 -6.45 -8.00 47.21
CA THR A 134 -7.56 -7.51 46.40
C THR A 134 -7.12 -7.57 44.95
N SER A 135 -7.75 -8.45 44.15
CA SER A 135 -7.52 -8.46 42.71
C SER A 135 -8.01 -7.15 42.12
N ASP A 136 -7.27 -6.61 41.15
CA ASP A 136 -7.78 -5.50 40.37
C ASP A 136 -8.91 -6.02 39.48
N THR A 137 -10.08 -5.38 39.60
CA THR A 137 -11.26 -5.66 38.78
C THR A 137 -11.70 -4.43 37.99
N THR A 138 -10.93 -3.34 38.07
CA THR A 138 -11.24 -2.10 37.38
C THR A 138 -10.66 -2.21 35.98
N ALA A 139 -11.50 -2.03 34.97
CA ALA A 139 -11.00 -1.96 33.60
C ALA A 139 -10.41 -0.58 33.30
N PRO A 140 -9.40 -0.50 32.42
CA PRO A 140 -8.87 0.78 32.00
C PRO A 140 -9.94 1.58 31.23
N THR A 141 -9.94 2.89 31.44
CA THR A 141 -10.79 3.85 30.71
C THR A 141 -9.94 4.76 29.84
N GLY A 142 -10.49 5.20 28.70
CA GLY A 142 -9.88 6.21 27.83
C GLY A 142 -10.22 7.61 28.32
N THR A 143 -9.23 8.34 28.84
CA THR A 143 -9.39 9.70 29.37
C THR A 143 -9.52 10.73 28.24
N SER A 144 -8.68 10.63 27.22
CA SER A 144 -8.68 11.58 26.10
C SER A 144 -7.91 11.06 24.89
N ILE A 145 -8.32 11.48 23.70
CA ILE A 145 -7.46 11.53 22.51
C ILE A 145 -7.33 13.00 22.11
N VAL A 146 -6.10 13.51 22.01
CA VAL A 146 -5.84 14.91 21.65
C VAL A 146 -4.99 14.98 20.40
N ILE A 147 -5.48 15.68 19.39
CA ILE A 147 -4.76 16.00 18.15
C ILE A 147 -4.20 17.42 18.30
N ALA A 148 -2.88 17.56 18.30
CA ALA A 148 -2.22 18.82 18.63
C ALA A 148 -2.49 19.94 17.62
N ASN A 149 -2.31 19.66 16.32
CA ASN A 149 -2.75 20.52 15.22
C ASN A 149 -4.01 19.92 14.58
N SER A 150 -5.13 20.61 14.71
CA SER A 150 -6.43 20.19 14.18
C SER A 150 -6.72 20.73 12.77
N SER A 151 -5.79 21.43 12.13
CA SER A 151 -5.97 21.95 10.76
C SER A 151 -4.81 21.51 9.90
N LEU A 152 -5.04 20.51 9.05
CA LEU A 152 -4.01 19.86 8.26
C LEU A 152 -4.21 20.15 6.77
N SER A 153 -3.12 20.48 6.09
CA SER A 153 -3.08 20.44 4.63
C SER A 153 -3.01 18.99 4.14
N SER A 154 -3.24 18.75 2.85
CA SER A 154 -2.93 17.50 2.16
C SER A 154 -1.53 16.97 2.55
N GLY A 155 -1.46 15.74 3.06
CA GLY A 155 -0.22 15.11 3.55
C GLY A 155 0.39 15.71 4.83
N GLY A 156 -0.24 16.73 5.42
CA GLY A 156 0.21 17.37 6.66
C GLY A 156 0.14 16.43 7.85
N THR A 157 0.99 16.66 8.86
CA THR A 157 1.08 15.79 10.04
C THR A 157 0.74 16.47 11.35
N SER A 158 0.31 15.68 12.33
CA SER A 158 -0.03 16.13 13.68
C SER A 158 0.35 15.08 14.71
N LEU A 159 0.76 15.52 15.90
CA LEU A 159 0.93 14.62 17.04
C LEU A 159 -0.45 14.27 17.62
N VAL A 160 -0.69 12.99 17.84
CA VAL A 160 -1.88 12.47 18.53
C VAL A 160 -1.45 11.86 19.85
N THR A 161 -2.10 12.28 20.94
CA THR A 161 -1.85 11.79 22.29
C THR A 161 -3.08 11.08 22.83
N PHE A 162 -2.93 9.80 23.14
CA PHE A 162 -3.93 8.98 23.82
C PHE A 162 -3.56 8.91 25.31
N THR A 163 -4.54 9.09 26.18
CA THR A 163 -4.35 9.01 27.64
C THR A 163 -5.38 8.06 28.23
N PHE A 164 -4.92 7.11 29.02
CA PHE A 164 -5.75 6.15 29.75
C PHE A 164 -5.76 6.45 31.25
N SER A 165 -6.68 5.85 32.00
CA SER A 165 -6.73 5.97 33.46
C SER A 165 -5.61 5.23 34.19
N GLU A 166 -4.98 4.27 33.52
CA GLU A 166 -3.93 3.39 34.06
C GLU A 166 -3.10 2.76 32.92
N PRO A 167 -2.00 2.05 33.22
CA PRO A 167 -1.20 1.36 32.21
C PRO A 167 -2.01 0.32 31.41
N VAL A 168 -2.04 0.46 30.09
CA VAL A 168 -2.69 -0.46 29.17
C VAL A 168 -1.72 -1.27 28.31
N PHE A 169 -2.18 -2.42 27.83
CA PHE A 169 -1.49 -3.35 26.96
C PHE A 169 -2.41 -3.77 25.82
N GLY A 170 -1.84 -4.15 24.68
CA GLY A 170 -2.58 -4.67 23.52
C GLY A 170 -2.94 -3.64 22.45
N LEU A 171 -2.77 -2.34 22.70
CA LEU A 171 -3.13 -1.28 21.74
C LEU A 171 -2.35 -1.40 20.43
N GLU A 172 -3.05 -1.63 19.32
CA GLU A 172 -2.50 -1.60 17.96
C GLU A 172 -3.10 -0.48 17.10
N ILE A 173 -2.33 0.02 16.13
CA ILE A 173 -2.82 1.05 15.17
C ILE A 173 -4.02 0.54 14.37
N SER A 174 -4.05 -0.75 14.07
CA SER A 174 -5.11 -1.43 13.31
C SER A 174 -6.49 -1.33 13.98
N GLU A 175 -6.54 -1.06 15.28
CA GLU A 175 -7.78 -0.96 16.07
C GLU A 175 -8.31 0.49 16.14
N ILE A 176 -7.55 1.47 15.63
CA ILE A 176 -7.89 2.89 15.67
C ILE A 176 -8.49 3.32 14.34
N THR A 177 -9.68 3.91 14.37
CA THR A 177 -10.33 4.49 13.19
C THR A 177 -9.90 5.93 13.00
N VAL A 178 -9.39 6.27 11.80
CA VAL A 178 -8.83 7.59 11.46
C VAL A 178 -9.43 8.08 10.14
N PRO A 179 -10.56 8.80 10.15
CA PRO A 179 -11.19 9.28 8.93
C PRO A 179 -10.29 10.30 8.19
N ASN A 180 -10.07 10.13 6.87
CA ASN A 180 -9.24 11.05 6.06
C ASN A 180 -7.81 11.24 6.61
N GLY A 181 -7.24 10.17 7.18
CA GLY A 181 -5.85 10.14 7.59
C GLY A 181 -5.37 8.74 7.99
N THR A 182 -4.13 8.67 8.42
CA THR A 182 -3.50 7.44 8.94
C THR A 182 -2.67 7.75 10.17
N LEU A 183 -2.51 6.77 11.07
CA LEU A 183 -1.57 6.86 12.18
C LEU A 183 -0.30 6.05 11.89
N SER A 184 0.82 6.55 12.38
CA SER A 184 2.12 5.87 12.38
C SER A 184 2.87 6.15 13.68
N ASN A 185 3.95 5.41 13.94
CA ASN A 185 4.84 5.64 15.09
C ASN A 185 4.11 5.66 16.45
N LEU A 186 3.17 4.73 16.65
CA LEU A 186 2.52 4.56 17.95
C LEU A 186 3.55 4.05 18.98
N VAL A 187 3.81 4.85 20.01
CA VAL A 187 4.82 4.58 21.04
C VAL A 187 4.33 5.00 22.42
N THR A 188 4.92 4.42 23.46
CA THR A 188 4.70 4.79 24.86
C THR A 188 5.96 4.53 25.69
N THR A 189 6.08 5.19 26.85
CA THR A 189 7.13 4.94 27.84
C THR A 189 6.58 4.47 29.19
N ASN A 190 5.28 4.61 29.43
CA ASN A 190 4.64 4.35 30.72
C ASN A 190 3.33 3.55 30.60
N ASN A 191 2.94 3.16 29.38
CA ASN A 191 1.70 2.48 29.03
C ASN A 191 0.41 3.24 29.37
N ILE A 192 0.49 4.46 29.91
CA ILE A 192 -0.66 5.33 30.24
C ILE A 192 -0.88 6.35 29.12
N THR A 193 0.22 6.93 28.62
CA THR A 193 0.22 7.92 27.57
C THR A 193 0.89 7.34 26.34
N TRP A 194 0.15 7.32 25.24
CA TRP A 194 0.64 6.86 23.95
C TRP A 194 0.64 8.01 22.97
N THR A 195 1.68 8.11 22.15
CA THR A 195 1.75 9.11 21.09
C THR A 195 1.86 8.45 19.73
N ALA A 196 1.25 9.04 18.73
CA ALA A 196 1.34 8.63 17.34
C ALA A 196 1.37 9.86 16.42
N THR A 197 1.85 9.67 15.20
CA THR A 197 1.82 10.69 14.14
C THR A 197 0.60 10.45 13.26
N LEU A 198 -0.34 11.40 13.26
CA LEU A 198 -1.39 11.51 12.25
C LEU A 198 -0.80 12.11 10.99
N THR A 199 -1.11 11.51 9.84
CA THR A 199 -0.89 12.06 8.51
C THR A 199 -2.24 12.19 7.82
N ALA A 200 -2.59 13.39 7.38
CA ALA A 200 -3.82 13.64 6.63
C ALA A 200 -3.74 12.99 5.24
N SER A 201 -4.86 12.45 4.77
CA SER A 201 -4.98 11.94 3.41
C SER A 201 -4.69 13.05 2.39
N SER A 202 -4.10 12.68 1.25
CA SER A 202 -3.97 13.60 0.12
C SER A 202 -5.30 13.79 -0.60
N ASP A 203 -5.39 14.83 -1.42
CA ASP A 203 -6.46 15.09 -2.40
C ASP A 203 -7.88 14.99 -1.82
N THR A 204 -8.03 15.39 -0.55
CA THR A 204 -9.29 15.31 0.20
C THR A 204 -9.51 16.56 1.04
N SER A 205 -10.76 17.00 1.12
CA SER A 205 -11.19 18.09 1.99
C SER A 205 -12.32 17.63 2.88
N SER A 206 -12.13 17.77 4.19
CA SER A 206 -13.15 17.48 5.20
C SER A 206 -13.03 18.49 6.34
N ASN A 207 -14.13 19.17 6.65
CA ASN A 207 -14.17 20.20 7.68
C ASN A 207 -14.21 19.63 9.12
N SER A 208 -14.48 18.33 9.28
CA SER A 208 -14.58 17.70 10.59
C SER A 208 -14.37 16.19 10.50
N ASN A 209 -13.39 15.72 11.26
CA ASN A 209 -13.03 14.32 11.42
C ASN A 209 -12.73 14.08 12.90
N ALA A 210 -12.95 12.88 13.40
CA ALA A 210 -12.56 12.49 14.76
C ALA A 210 -11.96 11.09 14.74
N ILE A 211 -10.81 10.94 15.41
CA ILE A 211 -10.21 9.63 15.65
C ILE A 211 -11.06 8.92 16.71
N SER A 212 -11.32 7.63 16.51
CA SER A 212 -12.10 6.80 17.42
C SER A 212 -11.34 5.53 17.78
N LEU A 213 -11.29 5.21 19.07
CA LEU A 213 -10.70 3.98 19.62
C LEU A 213 -11.75 3.23 20.44
N PRO A 214 -12.16 2.02 20.01
CA PRO A 214 -12.89 1.09 20.86
C PRO A 214 -11.99 0.62 22.01
N LEU A 215 -12.41 0.80 23.26
CA LEU A 215 -11.59 0.45 24.42
C LEU A 215 -11.50 -1.07 24.68
N SER A 216 -12.25 -1.88 23.94
CA SER A 216 -12.07 -3.34 23.91
C SER A 216 -10.72 -3.79 23.34
N ALA A 217 -10.02 -2.86 22.65
CA ALA A 217 -8.66 -3.03 22.12
C ALA A 217 -7.57 -3.11 23.22
N VAL A 218 -7.88 -2.67 24.43
CA VAL A 218 -6.89 -2.51 25.49
C VAL A 218 -7.29 -3.23 26.76
N GLN A 219 -6.29 -3.72 27.47
CA GLN A 219 -6.44 -4.31 28.80
C GLN A 219 -5.36 -3.81 29.76
N ASP A 220 -5.62 -3.91 31.06
CA ASP A 220 -4.60 -3.66 32.07
C ASP A 220 -3.69 -4.90 32.29
N SER A 221 -2.80 -4.81 33.30
CA SER A 221 -1.92 -5.92 33.69
C SER A 221 -2.64 -7.09 34.39
N ALA A 222 -3.84 -6.86 34.93
CA ALA A 222 -4.68 -7.87 35.56
C ALA A 222 -5.58 -8.62 34.55
N GLY A 223 -5.62 -8.14 33.29
CA GLY A 223 -6.42 -8.70 32.20
C GLY A 223 -7.84 -8.12 32.12
N ASN A 224 -8.14 -7.03 32.83
CA ASN A 224 -9.43 -6.35 32.70
C ASN A 224 -9.45 -5.60 31.36
N ILE A 225 -10.45 -5.89 30.52
CA ILE A 225 -10.60 -5.30 29.18
C ILE A 225 -11.40 -4.00 29.29
N GLY A 226 -10.93 -2.94 28.63
CA GLY A 226 -11.64 -1.66 28.55
C GLY A 226 -13.00 -1.77 27.86
N THR A 227 -13.89 -0.82 28.12
CA THR A 227 -15.25 -0.81 27.53
C THR A 227 -15.62 0.57 27.00
N GLY A 228 -16.48 0.60 25.97
CA GLY A 228 -16.89 1.83 25.30
C GLY A 228 -15.93 2.30 24.22
N THR A 229 -16.04 3.57 23.85
CA THR A 229 -15.25 4.20 22.79
C THR A 229 -14.82 5.58 23.25
N VAL A 230 -13.56 5.93 23.00
CA VAL A 230 -13.04 7.29 23.19
C VAL A 230 -12.80 7.94 21.84
N THR A 231 -13.17 9.21 21.71
CA THR A 231 -13.00 10.00 20.48
C THR A 231 -12.10 11.20 20.72
N SER A 232 -11.39 11.64 19.69
CA SER A 232 -10.57 12.84 19.75
C SER A 232 -11.38 14.14 19.69
N ASN A 233 -10.72 15.27 19.91
CA ASN A 233 -11.18 16.54 19.34
C ASN A 233 -11.26 16.46 17.81
N SER A 234 -12.10 17.30 17.20
CA SER A 234 -12.22 17.35 15.75
C SER A 234 -10.96 17.88 15.09
N TYR A 235 -10.65 17.39 13.89
CA TYR A 235 -9.66 17.95 12.98
C TYR A 235 -10.21 18.10 11.57
N ALA A 236 -9.72 19.11 10.86
CA ALA A 236 -10.00 19.37 9.46
C ALA A 236 -8.81 18.99 8.59
N VAL A 237 -9.11 18.49 7.40
CA VAL A 237 -8.17 18.29 6.31
C VAL A 237 -8.60 19.22 5.18
N SER A 238 -7.66 20.03 4.69
CA SER A 238 -7.88 20.90 3.55
C SER A 238 -6.87 20.55 2.48
N ASP A 239 -7.37 20.18 1.31
CA ASP A 239 -6.54 20.15 0.14
C ASP A 239 -6.43 21.57 -0.44
N THR A 240 -5.20 21.97 -0.74
CA THR A 240 -4.87 23.30 -1.25
C THR A 240 -3.98 23.23 -2.49
N VAL A 241 -3.79 22.04 -3.06
CA VAL A 241 -2.88 21.81 -4.18
C VAL A 241 -3.70 21.69 -5.45
N PRO A 242 -3.56 22.60 -6.43
CA PRO A 242 -4.29 22.49 -7.69
C PRO A 242 -3.84 21.32 -8.58
N PRO A 243 -4.73 20.79 -9.44
CA PRO A 243 -4.44 19.63 -10.28
C PRO A 243 -3.45 19.96 -11.40
N THR A 244 -2.38 19.19 -11.53
CA THR A 244 -1.44 19.24 -12.67
C THR A 244 -1.88 18.30 -13.79
N VAL A 245 -1.38 18.47 -15.01
CA VAL A 245 -1.77 17.66 -16.18
C VAL A 245 -0.60 17.40 -17.11
N THR A 246 -0.53 16.20 -17.67
CA THR A 246 0.31 15.84 -18.81
C THR A 246 -0.55 15.56 -20.04
N VAL A 247 -0.10 16.00 -21.21
CA VAL A 247 -0.83 15.82 -22.49
C VAL A 247 0.07 15.08 -23.46
N VAL A 248 -0.44 13.98 -24.02
CA VAL A 248 0.32 13.14 -24.96
C VAL A 248 -0.49 12.90 -26.23
N VAL A 249 0.12 13.19 -27.37
CA VAL A 249 -0.36 12.79 -28.70
C VAL A 249 0.38 11.50 -29.06
N ALA A 250 -0.36 10.41 -29.25
CA ALA A 250 0.19 9.06 -29.43
C ALA A 250 0.93 8.88 -30.75
N ASP A 251 0.32 9.30 -31.85
CA ASP A 251 0.94 9.34 -33.17
C ASP A 251 1.36 10.77 -33.51
N THR A 252 2.67 10.95 -33.71
CA THR A 252 3.30 12.25 -33.91
C THR A 252 3.56 12.59 -35.37
N ALA A 253 3.16 11.75 -36.33
CA ALA A 253 3.36 12.00 -37.76
C ALA A 253 2.09 11.63 -38.53
N LEU A 254 1.20 12.60 -38.72
CA LEU A 254 -0.14 12.35 -39.25
C LEU A 254 -0.23 12.63 -40.75
N ALA A 255 -0.57 11.58 -41.50
CA ALA A 255 -0.84 11.63 -42.94
C ALA A 255 -2.32 11.87 -43.27
N ALA A 256 -2.63 12.05 -44.55
CA ALA A 256 -3.98 12.29 -45.06
C ALA A 256 -4.93 11.13 -44.75
N GLY A 257 -5.89 11.37 -43.86
CA GLY A 257 -6.91 10.41 -43.44
C GLY A 257 -6.59 9.70 -42.13
N GLU A 258 -5.43 9.99 -41.53
CA GLU A 258 -5.05 9.46 -40.23
C GLU A 258 -5.63 10.27 -39.07
N THR A 259 -5.61 9.67 -37.87
CA THR A 259 -6.02 10.31 -36.62
C THR A 259 -5.12 9.81 -35.48
N SER A 260 -4.90 10.62 -34.45
CA SER A 260 -4.16 10.20 -33.24
C SER A 260 -5.06 10.20 -32.02
N LEU A 261 -4.85 9.25 -31.10
CA LEU A 261 -5.35 9.38 -29.74
C LEU A 261 -4.57 10.48 -29.01
N VAL A 262 -5.29 11.30 -28.24
CA VAL A 262 -4.73 12.29 -27.32
C VAL A 262 -5.17 11.95 -25.92
N THR A 263 -4.20 11.87 -25.01
CA THR A 263 -4.43 11.50 -23.61
C THR A 263 -4.02 12.65 -22.69
N PHE A 264 -4.93 13.07 -21.83
CA PHE A 264 -4.72 14.04 -20.75
C PHE A 264 -4.72 13.27 -19.43
N THR A 265 -3.64 13.35 -18.65
CA THR A 265 -3.52 12.67 -17.35
C THR A 265 -3.33 13.70 -16.25
N PHE A 266 -4.31 13.81 -15.35
CA PHE A 266 -4.26 14.73 -14.21
C PHE A 266 -3.62 14.08 -12.98
N SER A 267 -3.03 14.89 -12.09
CA SER A 267 -2.48 14.40 -10.81
C SER A 267 -3.56 13.79 -9.91
N GLU A 268 -4.80 14.22 -10.06
CA GLU A 268 -5.98 13.85 -9.27
C GLU A 268 -7.25 13.91 -10.13
N VAL A 269 -8.39 13.57 -9.54
CA VAL A 269 -9.68 13.64 -10.24
C VAL A 269 -10.09 15.11 -10.38
N VAL A 270 -10.45 15.51 -11.62
CA VAL A 270 -10.86 16.89 -11.90
C VAL A 270 -12.31 17.01 -12.34
N THR A 271 -12.84 18.22 -12.16
CA THR A 271 -14.12 18.69 -12.70
C THR A 271 -13.89 19.99 -13.50
N GLY A 272 -14.86 20.34 -14.36
CA GLY A 272 -14.78 21.55 -15.18
C GLY A 272 -13.95 21.44 -16.46
N PHE A 273 -13.22 20.33 -16.67
CA PHE A 273 -12.46 20.10 -17.90
C PHE A 273 -13.36 19.72 -19.08
N ASP A 274 -13.29 20.51 -20.16
CA ASP A 274 -13.92 20.19 -21.44
C ASP A 274 -13.12 20.71 -22.65
N ASN A 275 -13.66 20.55 -23.87
CA ASN A 275 -12.99 20.98 -25.09
C ASN A 275 -12.80 22.50 -25.22
N THR A 276 -13.52 23.33 -24.47
CA THR A 276 -13.36 24.79 -24.48
C THR A 276 -12.07 25.24 -23.79
N ASP A 277 -11.50 24.39 -22.93
CA ASP A 277 -10.20 24.60 -22.32
C ASP A 277 -9.03 24.30 -23.28
N ILE A 278 -9.31 23.71 -24.46
CA ILE A 278 -8.29 23.15 -25.35
C ILE A 278 -8.16 24.00 -26.63
N SER A 279 -6.91 24.28 -27.02
CA SER A 279 -6.57 24.79 -28.35
C SER A 279 -5.70 23.79 -29.09
N VAL A 280 -6.05 23.52 -30.35
CA VAL A 280 -5.41 22.51 -31.20
C VAL A 280 -4.82 23.21 -32.41
N ALA A 281 -3.49 23.18 -32.55
CA ALA A 281 -2.85 23.69 -33.75
C ALA A 281 -3.11 22.75 -34.93
N ASN A 282 -3.68 23.25 -36.03
CA ASN A 282 -3.81 22.51 -37.29
C ASN A 282 -4.57 21.17 -37.19
N GLY A 283 -5.60 21.12 -36.34
CA GLY A 283 -6.47 19.96 -36.23
C GLY A 283 -7.69 20.22 -35.37
N THR A 284 -8.46 19.17 -35.13
CA THR A 284 -9.62 19.18 -34.23
C THR A 284 -9.59 17.95 -33.33
N LEU A 285 -10.21 18.06 -32.15
CA LEU A 285 -10.43 16.93 -31.25
C LEU A 285 -11.91 16.54 -31.25
N THR A 286 -12.18 15.24 -31.10
CA THR A 286 -13.50 14.79 -30.62
C THR A 286 -13.76 15.27 -29.19
N ALA A 287 -14.98 15.05 -28.71
CA ALA A 287 -15.33 15.35 -27.33
C ALA A 287 -14.40 14.59 -26.37
N VAL A 288 -13.82 15.31 -25.40
CA VAL A 288 -13.03 14.67 -24.34
C VAL A 288 -13.93 13.77 -23.50
N SER A 289 -13.43 12.60 -23.14
CA SER A 289 -14.15 11.64 -22.29
C SER A 289 -13.23 10.96 -21.29
N SER A 290 -13.77 10.65 -20.11
CA SER A 290 -13.07 9.92 -19.05
C SER A 290 -13.85 8.67 -18.65
N SER A 291 -13.11 7.59 -18.37
CA SER A 291 -13.66 6.32 -17.86
C SER A 291 -13.28 6.02 -16.42
N ASP A 292 -12.42 6.83 -15.81
CA ASP A 292 -11.88 6.63 -14.45
C ASP A 292 -12.37 7.69 -13.45
N GLY A 293 -13.47 8.37 -13.79
CA GLY A 293 -14.08 9.38 -12.94
C GLY A 293 -13.44 10.75 -13.02
N GLY A 294 -12.55 10.99 -13.98
CA GLY A 294 -12.00 12.32 -14.27
C GLY A 294 -10.50 12.47 -14.03
N LYS A 295 -9.75 11.37 -13.83
CA LYS A 295 -8.28 11.41 -13.67
C LYS A 295 -7.57 11.36 -15.02
N THR A 296 -8.09 10.56 -15.95
CA THR A 296 -7.59 10.42 -17.31
C THR A 296 -8.70 10.74 -18.30
N TRP A 297 -8.39 11.56 -19.30
CA TRP A 297 -9.29 11.94 -20.37
C TRP A 297 -8.68 11.66 -21.73
N THR A 298 -9.50 11.27 -22.68
CA THR A 298 -9.07 10.97 -24.05
C THR A 298 -9.94 11.65 -25.09
N ALA A 299 -9.32 11.98 -26.22
CA ALA A 299 -9.99 12.46 -27.43
C ALA A 299 -9.20 12.03 -28.68
N THR A 300 -9.84 12.06 -29.84
CA THR A 300 -9.22 11.72 -31.13
C THR A 300 -8.90 12.99 -31.89
N LEU A 301 -7.61 13.19 -32.20
CA LEU A 301 -7.09 14.25 -33.05
C LEU A 301 -7.26 13.90 -34.52
N THR A 302 -7.92 14.78 -35.26
CA THR A 302 -7.96 14.75 -36.73
C THR A 302 -7.19 15.95 -37.27
N PRO A 303 -6.13 15.75 -38.07
CA PRO A 303 -5.34 16.85 -38.63
C PRO A 303 -6.15 17.63 -39.69
N THR A 304 -5.83 18.90 -39.87
CA THR A 304 -6.36 19.70 -40.99
C THR A 304 -5.91 19.09 -42.33
N ALA A 305 -6.83 18.96 -43.28
CA ALA A 305 -6.55 18.42 -44.61
C ALA A 305 -5.76 19.39 -45.50
N ASN A 306 -5.00 18.86 -46.46
CA ASN A 306 -4.18 19.60 -47.42
C ASN A 306 -3.20 20.59 -46.77
N LEU A 307 -2.53 20.15 -45.71
CA LEU A 307 -1.59 20.96 -44.94
C LEU A 307 -0.33 20.16 -44.65
N THR A 308 0.81 20.84 -44.73
CA THR A 308 2.10 20.33 -44.25
C THR A 308 2.61 21.25 -43.15
N SER A 309 2.87 20.71 -41.95
CA SER A 309 3.39 21.44 -40.80
C SER A 309 4.25 20.52 -39.93
N THR A 310 5.50 20.92 -39.68
CA THR A 310 6.45 20.12 -38.88
C THR A 310 6.34 20.36 -37.37
N THR A 311 5.69 21.45 -36.96
CA THR A 311 5.57 21.83 -35.54
C THR A 311 4.13 22.19 -35.16
N ASN A 312 3.54 21.37 -34.30
CA ASN A 312 2.19 21.54 -33.81
C ASN A 312 2.12 21.07 -32.34
N GLN A 313 1.31 21.72 -31.52
CA GLN A 313 1.04 21.33 -30.14
C GLN A 313 -0.44 21.52 -29.83
N ILE A 314 -0.93 20.72 -28.87
CA ILE A 314 -2.21 20.96 -28.20
C ILE A 314 -1.90 21.71 -26.91
N SER A 315 -2.62 22.80 -26.64
CA SER A 315 -2.54 23.52 -25.38
C SER A 315 -3.83 23.38 -24.59
N LEU A 316 -3.70 23.25 -23.27
CA LEU A 316 -4.78 23.16 -22.31
C LEU A 316 -4.67 24.33 -21.33
N ASN A 317 -5.70 25.17 -21.26
CA ASN A 317 -5.84 26.18 -20.22
C ASN A 317 -6.37 25.51 -18.93
N ARG A 318 -5.63 25.62 -17.84
CA ARG A 318 -5.98 24.96 -16.57
C ARG A 318 -6.90 25.80 -15.67
N ALA A 319 -7.22 27.03 -16.05
CA ALA A 319 -7.99 27.94 -15.19
C ALA A 319 -9.44 27.47 -14.93
N GLY A 320 -10.05 26.75 -15.88
CA GLY A 320 -11.40 26.16 -15.73
C GLY A 320 -11.41 24.77 -15.09
N VAL A 321 -10.23 24.17 -14.88
CA VAL A 321 -10.08 22.81 -14.40
C VAL A 321 -9.72 22.82 -12.92
N GLN A 322 -10.54 22.17 -12.10
CA GLN A 322 -10.36 22.12 -10.65
C GLN A 322 -10.47 20.70 -10.12
N ASP A 323 -9.85 20.44 -8.99
CA ASP A 323 -10.07 19.21 -8.24
C ASP A 323 -11.46 19.18 -7.57
N LEU A 324 -11.74 18.11 -6.81
CA LEU A 324 -12.97 17.97 -6.03
C LEU A 324 -13.01 18.85 -4.77
N SER A 325 -11.86 19.38 -4.36
CA SER A 325 -11.72 20.31 -3.23
C SER A 325 -11.92 21.77 -3.63
N GLY A 326 -12.03 22.05 -4.93
CA GLY A 326 -12.23 23.40 -5.48
C GLY A 326 -10.94 24.14 -5.83
N ASN A 327 -9.78 23.50 -5.82
CA ASN A 327 -8.54 24.15 -6.22
C ASN A 327 -8.46 24.19 -7.75
N ALA A 328 -8.71 25.36 -8.33
CA ALA A 328 -8.55 25.58 -9.76
C ALA A 328 -7.07 25.62 -10.16
N GLY A 329 -6.75 24.99 -11.29
CA GLY A 329 -5.44 25.10 -11.92
C GLY A 329 -5.16 26.50 -12.44
N SER A 330 -3.95 26.70 -12.94
CA SER A 330 -3.54 27.98 -13.54
C SER A 330 -2.56 27.77 -14.69
N GLY A 331 -2.49 28.77 -15.57
CA GLY A 331 -1.61 28.74 -16.74
C GLY A 331 -2.02 27.70 -17.78
N THR A 332 -1.07 27.31 -18.61
CA THR A 332 -1.28 26.34 -19.69
C THR A 332 -0.35 25.15 -19.58
N ALA A 333 -0.83 23.99 -20.01
CA ALA A 333 -0.02 22.81 -20.29
C ALA A 333 -0.01 22.55 -21.80
N THR A 334 1.08 21.97 -22.31
CA THR A 334 1.17 21.62 -23.74
C THR A 334 1.54 20.16 -23.94
N SER A 335 1.14 19.61 -25.09
CA SER A 335 1.52 18.26 -25.50
C SER A 335 2.96 18.19 -25.99
N ASN A 336 3.43 16.96 -26.25
CA ASN A 336 4.53 16.74 -27.19
C ASN A 336 4.20 17.31 -28.58
N ASN A 337 5.23 17.53 -29.39
CA ASN A 337 5.08 17.95 -30.78
C ASN A 337 4.48 16.82 -31.63
N TYR A 338 3.70 17.20 -32.64
CA TYR A 338 3.30 16.33 -33.75
C TYR A 338 3.50 17.06 -35.08
N ALA A 339 3.86 16.31 -36.11
CA ALA A 339 3.94 16.76 -37.50
C ALA A 339 2.71 16.30 -38.27
N ILE A 340 2.34 17.08 -39.27
CA ILE A 340 1.21 16.83 -40.16
C ILE A 340 1.74 16.93 -41.58
N ASP A 341 1.38 15.95 -42.41
CA ASP A 341 1.48 16.06 -43.86
C ASP A 341 0.26 15.40 -44.51
N THR A 342 -0.79 16.19 -44.73
CA THR A 342 -2.04 15.73 -45.34
C THR A 342 -2.19 16.23 -46.78
N SER A 343 -1.17 16.89 -47.33
CA SER A 343 -1.11 17.31 -48.71
C SER A 343 -0.85 16.09 -49.58
N ARG A 344 -1.67 15.88 -50.63
CA ARG A 344 -1.44 14.80 -51.59
C ARG A 344 -0.66 15.32 -52.79
N PRO A 345 0.17 14.49 -53.45
CA PRO A 345 0.81 14.85 -54.70
C PRO A 345 -0.20 15.28 -55.77
N THR A 346 0.10 16.40 -56.43
CA THR A 346 -0.57 16.85 -57.66
C THR A 346 0.46 16.91 -58.78
N ALA A 347 0.02 16.84 -60.04
CA ALA A 347 0.90 16.81 -61.19
C ALA A 347 0.48 17.78 -62.29
N THR A 348 1.44 18.19 -63.11
CA THR A 348 1.24 18.85 -64.41
C THR A 348 2.00 18.09 -65.49
N ILE A 349 1.47 18.05 -66.72
CA ILE A 349 2.10 17.36 -67.86
C ILE A 349 2.17 18.32 -69.04
N VAL A 350 3.36 18.47 -69.62
CA VAL A 350 3.59 19.37 -70.77
C VAL A 350 4.37 18.64 -71.86
N LEU A 351 3.85 18.69 -73.08
CA LEU A 351 4.59 18.34 -74.29
C LEU A 351 5.24 19.61 -74.84
N ALA A 352 6.56 19.58 -75.06
CA ALA A 352 7.34 20.72 -75.52
C ALA A 352 6.96 21.13 -76.96
N ASP A 353 6.86 20.16 -77.84
CA ASP A 353 6.24 20.29 -79.17
C ASP A 353 4.89 19.58 -79.16
N ASN A 354 3.85 20.27 -79.63
CA ASN A 354 2.48 19.80 -79.67
C ASN A 354 1.89 19.72 -81.09
N SER A 355 2.73 19.81 -82.13
CA SER A 355 2.35 19.63 -83.53
C SER A 355 3.39 18.76 -84.23
N LEU A 356 3.25 17.44 -84.09
CA LEU A 356 4.25 16.50 -84.57
C LEU A 356 3.89 15.92 -85.95
N SER A 357 4.91 15.67 -86.75
CA SER A 357 4.85 14.95 -88.02
C SER A 357 5.48 13.56 -87.89
N ILE A 358 5.33 12.73 -88.93
CA ILE A 358 5.96 11.41 -88.97
C ILE A 358 7.49 11.52 -88.79
N GLY A 359 8.02 10.74 -87.83
CA GLY A 359 9.45 10.72 -87.51
C GLY A 359 9.91 11.81 -86.53
N GLU A 360 9.03 12.72 -86.11
CA GLU A 360 9.33 13.69 -85.06
C GLU A 360 9.14 13.11 -83.65
N THR A 361 9.72 13.77 -82.66
CA THR A 361 9.57 13.42 -81.24
C THR A 361 9.43 14.68 -80.40
N SER A 362 8.70 14.61 -79.30
CA SER A 362 8.54 15.72 -78.34
C SER A 362 8.99 15.28 -76.95
N GLN A 363 9.62 16.18 -76.21
CA GLN A 363 9.90 15.95 -74.80
C GLN A 363 8.61 16.14 -74.00
N VAL A 364 8.29 15.16 -73.17
CA VAL A 364 7.20 15.23 -72.18
C VAL A 364 7.82 15.50 -70.83
N THR A 365 7.35 16.56 -70.16
CA THR A 365 7.76 16.94 -68.81
C THR A 365 6.56 16.79 -67.88
N ILE A 366 6.73 15.99 -66.85
CA ILE A 366 5.75 15.76 -65.78
C ILE A 366 6.33 16.35 -64.50
N THR A 367 5.63 17.30 -63.89
CA THR A 367 6.08 17.96 -62.66
C THR A 367 5.06 17.74 -61.56
N PHE A 368 5.49 17.06 -60.49
CA PHE A 368 4.71 16.89 -59.27
C PHE A 368 4.86 18.09 -58.33
N SER A 369 3.89 18.31 -57.43
CA SER A 369 3.96 19.34 -56.38
C SER A 369 5.03 19.05 -55.33
N GLU A 370 5.46 17.80 -55.23
CA GLU A 370 6.44 17.30 -54.28
C GLU A 370 7.11 16.03 -54.82
N ALA A 371 8.07 15.50 -54.06
CA ALA A 371 8.79 14.29 -54.46
C ALA A 371 7.88 13.07 -54.30
N VAL A 372 7.75 12.28 -55.36
CA VAL A 372 6.88 11.09 -55.38
C VAL A 372 7.66 9.79 -55.57
N SER A 373 7.08 8.70 -55.08
CA SER A 373 7.46 7.32 -55.32
C SER A 373 6.31 6.59 -56.03
N GLY A 374 6.61 5.42 -56.62
CA GLY A 374 5.61 4.59 -57.31
C GLY A 374 5.34 4.96 -58.78
N PHE A 375 5.70 6.18 -59.20
CA PHE A 375 5.46 6.63 -60.57
C PHE A 375 6.23 5.84 -61.63
N THR A 376 5.52 5.32 -62.63
CA THR A 376 6.04 4.59 -63.78
C THR A 376 5.26 4.89 -65.07
N ASN A 377 5.73 4.38 -66.21
CA ASN A 377 4.96 4.45 -67.46
C ASN A 377 3.60 3.73 -67.42
N ALA A 378 3.39 2.79 -66.48
CA ALA A 378 2.11 2.09 -66.36
C ALA A 378 0.98 3.01 -65.87
N ASP A 379 1.33 4.11 -65.20
CA ASP A 379 0.39 5.11 -64.71
C ASP A 379 -0.04 6.09 -65.83
N LEU A 380 0.53 5.97 -67.04
CA LEU A 380 0.28 6.84 -68.17
C LEU A 380 -0.52 6.14 -69.26
N THR A 381 -1.63 6.75 -69.66
CA THR A 381 -2.34 6.42 -70.90
C THR A 381 -1.93 7.39 -71.99
N VAL A 382 -1.36 6.87 -73.08
CA VAL A 382 -0.85 7.65 -74.20
C VAL A 382 -1.70 7.37 -75.43
N VAL A 383 -2.33 8.39 -76.00
CA VAL A 383 -3.15 8.29 -77.21
C VAL A 383 -2.26 8.46 -78.45
N ASN A 384 -2.42 7.59 -79.46
CA ASN A 384 -1.75 7.70 -80.76
C ASN A 384 -0.22 7.88 -80.74
N GLY A 385 0.47 7.35 -79.73
CA GLY A 385 1.94 7.38 -79.66
C GLY A 385 2.49 6.52 -78.54
N THR A 386 3.81 6.57 -78.37
CA THR A 386 4.54 5.86 -77.32
C THR A 386 5.43 6.81 -76.53
N LEU A 387 5.66 6.50 -75.25
CA LEU A 387 6.65 7.17 -74.41
C LEU A 387 7.87 6.28 -74.19
N SER A 388 9.06 6.88 -74.16
CA SER A 388 10.23 6.25 -73.56
C SER A 388 10.02 6.03 -72.05
N THR A 389 10.93 5.29 -71.42
CA THR A 389 10.98 5.19 -69.96
C THR A 389 11.02 6.58 -69.33
N VAL A 390 10.16 6.83 -68.34
CA VAL A 390 10.20 8.06 -67.54
C VAL A 390 11.45 8.08 -66.66
N THR A 391 12.13 9.22 -66.59
CA THR A 391 13.36 9.39 -65.80
C THR A 391 13.31 10.65 -64.95
N THR A 392 13.98 10.65 -63.80
CA THR A 392 14.07 11.79 -62.88
C THR A 392 15.42 11.79 -62.16
N SER A 393 15.79 12.95 -61.60
CA SER A 393 16.92 13.10 -60.70
C SER A 393 16.53 13.50 -59.28
N ASN A 394 15.27 13.93 -59.07
CA ASN A 394 14.80 14.52 -57.81
C ASN A 394 13.43 14.03 -57.36
N ASN A 395 12.82 13.10 -58.11
CA ASN A 395 11.48 12.57 -57.88
C ASN A 395 10.34 13.60 -57.96
N ILE A 396 10.61 14.84 -58.38
CA ILE A 396 9.63 15.91 -58.57
C ILE A 396 9.37 16.12 -60.06
N VAL A 397 10.44 16.24 -60.85
CA VAL A 397 10.36 16.48 -62.30
C VAL A 397 10.79 15.21 -63.02
N TRP A 398 9.91 14.71 -63.88
CA TRP A 398 10.11 13.52 -64.67
C TRP A 398 10.04 13.84 -66.15
N THR A 399 10.91 13.22 -66.96
CA THR A 399 10.94 13.42 -68.40
C THR A 399 10.89 12.10 -69.17
N ALA A 400 10.27 12.15 -70.34
CA ALA A 400 10.26 11.08 -71.33
C ALA A 400 10.20 11.67 -72.75
N THR A 401 10.53 10.88 -73.75
CA THR A 401 10.39 11.23 -75.16
C THR A 401 9.12 10.60 -75.72
N PHE A 402 8.22 11.42 -76.25
CA PHE A 402 7.03 11.00 -77.00
C PHE A 402 7.35 10.83 -78.48
N THR A 403 6.89 9.73 -79.07
CA THR A 403 6.97 9.44 -80.50
C THR A 403 5.57 9.14 -81.03
N PRO A 404 5.05 9.89 -82.03
CA PRO A 404 3.77 9.61 -82.66
C PRO A 404 3.72 8.23 -83.32
N THR A 405 2.53 7.63 -83.35
CA THR A 405 2.31 6.42 -84.15
C THR A 405 2.27 6.79 -85.62
N ASN A 406 3.01 6.06 -86.45
CA ASN A 406 3.03 6.30 -87.89
C ASN A 406 1.63 6.14 -88.52
N ASN A 407 1.34 6.94 -89.55
CA ASN A 407 0.12 6.88 -90.36
C ASN A 407 -1.20 7.18 -89.60
N ILE A 408 -1.14 7.99 -88.55
CA ILE A 408 -2.32 8.58 -87.89
C ILE A 408 -2.29 10.10 -88.11
N THR A 409 -3.47 10.69 -88.32
CA THR A 409 -3.66 12.14 -88.27
C THR A 409 -4.80 12.43 -87.31
N ASP A 410 -4.51 13.13 -86.21
CA ASP A 410 -5.48 13.45 -85.17
C ASP A 410 -5.11 14.78 -84.50
N SER A 411 -6.05 15.72 -84.45
CA SER A 411 -5.83 17.06 -83.88
C SER A 411 -6.07 17.13 -82.37
N THR A 412 -6.62 16.08 -81.75
CA THR A 412 -7.10 16.09 -80.37
C THR A 412 -6.58 14.91 -79.55
N ASN A 413 -5.33 15.00 -79.08
CA ASN A 413 -4.70 13.96 -78.27
C ASN A 413 -4.20 14.52 -76.94
N VAL A 414 -4.22 13.67 -75.91
CA VAL A 414 -3.67 13.97 -74.59
C VAL A 414 -2.93 12.76 -74.02
N ILE A 415 -1.98 13.02 -73.12
CA ILE A 415 -1.44 12.01 -72.20
C ILE A 415 -2.21 12.18 -70.89
N THR A 416 -2.73 11.07 -70.35
CA THR A 416 -3.43 11.06 -69.06
C THR A 416 -2.61 10.29 -68.04
N LEU A 417 -2.32 10.91 -66.91
CA LEU A 417 -1.73 10.29 -65.73
C LEU A 417 -2.83 9.89 -64.76
N ASP A 418 -2.80 8.64 -64.29
CA ASP A 418 -3.50 8.21 -63.08
C ASP A 418 -2.66 8.58 -61.85
N ASN A 419 -3.12 9.55 -61.07
CA ASN A 419 -2.39 10.00 -59.88
C ASN A 419 -2.50 8.99 -58.72
N THR A 420 -3.33 7.95 -58.81
CA THR A 420 -3.46 6.95 -57.74
C THR A 420 -2.25 6.00 -57.65
N GLY A 421 -1.39 5.98 -58.66
CA GLY A 421 -0.13 5.21 -58.66
C GLY A 421 1.03 5.89 -57.95
N VAL A 422 0.90 7.17 -57.56
CA VAL A 422 2.00 7.95 -56.96
C VAL A 422 1.77 8.20 -55.48
N THR A 423 2.82 8.21 -54.67
CA THR A 423 2.77 8.46 -53.22
C THR A 423 3.92 9.37 -52.79
N ASP A 424 3.67 10.33 -51.91
CA ASP A 424 4.72 11.20 -51.34
C ASP A 424 5.57 10.50 -50.26
N ALA A 425 6.40 11.27 -49.55
CA ALA A 425 7.23 10.80 -48.46
C ALA A 425 6.45 10.50 -47.16
N ALA A 426 5.32 11.16 -46.93
CA ALA A 426 4.46 10.95 -45.77
C ALA A 426 3.50 9.76 -45.96
N GLY A 427 3.46 9.17 -47.16
CA GLY A 427 2.59 8.05 -47.48
C GLY A 427 1.26 8.47 -48.09
N ASN A 428 1.08 9.74 -48.46
CA ASN A 428 -0.15 10.19 -49.11
C ASN A 428 -0.16 9.81 -50.58
N THR A 429 -1.08 8.92 -50.95
CA THR A 429 -1.31 8.57 -52.36
C THR A 429 -1.95 9.75 -53.10
N GLY A 430 -1.57 9.99 -54.35
CA GLY A 430 -2.26 10.93 -55.23
C GLY A 430 -3.71 10.51 -55.50
N SER A 431 -4.47 11.39 -56.15
CA SER A 431 -5.89 11.14 -56.43
C SER A 431 -6.32 11.72 -57.78
N GLY A 432 -7.27 11.05 -58.43
CA GLY A 432 -7.80 11.45 -59.72
C GLY A 432 -6.79 11.33 -60.86
N THR A 433 -6.97 12.13 -61.90
CA THR A 433 -6.15 12.08 -63.11
C THR A 433 -5.65 13.47 -63.50
N THR A 434 -4.48 13.53 -64.13
CA THR A 434 -3.93 14.76 -64.75
C THR A 434 -3.79 14.56 -66.25
N THR A 435 -4.22 15.53 -67.05
CA THR A 435 -4.05 15.50 -68.51
C THR A 435 -3.00 16.52 -68.96
N SER A 436 -2.28 16.19 -70.04
CA SER A 436 -1.37 17.13 -70.70
C SER A 436 -2.09 18.26 -71.44
N ASN A 437 -1.33 19.22 -71.95
CA ASN A 437 -1.79 20.03 -73.08
C ASN A 437 -2.12 19.14 -74.29
N ASN A 438 -3.03 19.61 -75.13
CA ASN A 438 -3.38 18.95 -76.38
C ASN A 438 -2.19 18.92 -77.35
N TYR A 439 -2.01 17.80 -78.05
CA TYR A 439 -1.09 17.68 -79.19
C TYR A 439 -1.78 17.14 -80.44
N ALA A 440 -1.30 17.61 -81.60
CA ALA A 440 -1.71 17.15 -82.92
C ALA A 440 -0.60 16.30 -83.55
N ILE A 441 -1.01 15.27 -84.31
CA ILE A 441 -0.13 14.39 -85.09
C ILE A 441 -0.64 14.21 -86.53
#